data_AF-A0A933MGR0-F1
#
_entry.id   AF-A0A933MGR0-F1
#
_cell.length_a   1.000
_cell.length_b   1.000
_cell.length_c   1.000
_cell.angle_alpha   90.00
_cell.angle_beta   90.00
_cell.angle_gamma   90.00
#
_symmetry.space_group_name_H-M   'P 1'
#
loop_
_entity.id
_entity.type
_entity.pdbx_description
1 polymer ?
#
loop_
_entity_poly.entity_id
_entity_poly.type
_entity_poly.pdbx_seq_one_letter_code
_entity_poly.pdbx_strand_id
1 'polypeptide(L)'
;MEQFYRTIKDSLRKLVSRKDPALWKDFFVELCQGINKFSNEERCFLFTHKLENYEEDYPFYHLINISFLGTRIAKEMGFSEARLKNLVAMCLFHDKNIFDVPAELSASLYEFDKESDDIIKVIDVFDSIINPPPYRKFAVPWMASEALKDIVEARGDIFSPKVVETFFKTVTVYPVGTWVLLTNNLIGQVKKVNRNFILRPQIEIVGHMEGYSVQPYVVDLSKEQVLNIKEILSEKEVEEKLRLC
;
A
#
# COMPACT_ATOMS: atom_id res chain seq x y z
N MET A 1 1.73 -10.55 -9.62
CA MET A 1 1.41 -9.20 -9.13
C MET A 1 1.98 -8.11 -10.02
N GLU A 2 3.28 -8.10 -10.29
CA GLU A 2 3.87 -7.19 -11.30
C GLU A 2 3.16 -7.29 -12.65
N GLN A 3 2.81 -8.51 -13.08
CA GLN A 3 2.02 -8.71 -14.28
C GLN A 3 0.63 -8.04 -14.21
N PHE A 4 -0.03 -8.05 -13.05
CA PHE A 4 -1.32 -7.39 -12.86
C PHE A 4 -1.17 -5.87 -12.96
N TYR A 5 -0.19 -5.30 -12.26
CA TYR A 5 0.14 -3.88 -12.37
C TYR A 5 0.45 -3.46 -13.82
N ARG A 6 1.28 -4.24 -14.52
CA ARG A 6 1.60 -4.01 -15.95
C ARG A 6 0.34 -4.04 -16.81
N THR A 7 -0.50 -5.07 -16.66
CA THR A 7 -1.76 -5.20 -17.42
C THR A 7 -2.69 -4.02 -17.17
N ILE A 8 -2.97 -3.67 -15.92
CA ILE A 8 -3.87 -2.55 -15.59
C ILE A 8 -3.31 -1.22 -16.09
N LYS A 9 -2.00 -1.01 -15.95
CA LYS A 9 -1.30 0.18 -16.45
C LYS A 9 -1.40 0.32 -17.97
N ASP A 10 -1.17 -0.76 -18.70
CA ASP A 10 -1.27 -0.77 -20.16
C ASP A 10 -2.71 -0.52 -20.62
N SER A 11 -3.70 -1.12 -19.94
CA SER A 11 -5.11 -0.84 -20.17
C SER A 11 -5.44 0.63 -19.93
N LEU A 12 -4.97 1.21 -18.83
CA LEU A 12 -5.23 2.61 -18.49
C LEU A 12 -4.61 3.59 -19.50
N ARG A 13 -3.37 3.35 -19.93
CA ARG A 13 -2.71 4.16 -20.98
C ARG A 13 -3.51 4.14 -22.28
N LYS A 14 -4.06 2.99 -22.67
CA LYS A 14 -4.92 2.87 -23.85
C LYS A 14 -6.22 3.67 -23.68
N LEU A 15 -6.84 3.65 -22.51
CA LEU A 15 -8.09 4.37 -22.22
C LEU A 15 -7.94 5.88 -22.30
N VAL A 16 -6.90 6.41 -21.64
CA VAL A 16 -6.61 7.84 -21.62
C VAL A 16 -6.42 8.39 -23.04
N SER A 17 -5.79 7.60 -23.93
CA SER A 17 -5.60 8.01 -25.34
C SER A 17 -6.87 8.02 -26.19
N ARG A 18 -7.92 7.27 -25.81
CA ARG A 18 -9.10 7.01 -26.65
C ARG A 18 -10.35 7.78 -26.22
N LYS A 19 -10.45 8.19 -24.95
CA LYS A 19 -11.59 8.95 -24.38
C LYS A 19 -12.98 8.33 -24.69
N ASP A 20 -13.06 7.03 -24.90
CA ASP A 20 -14.31 6.30 -25.21
C ASP A 20 -14.97 5.79 -23.91
N PRO A 21 -16.18 6.28 -23.55
CA PRO A 21 -16.91 5.87 -22.34
C PRO A 21 -17.11 4.35 -22.19
N ALA A 22 -17.28 3.61 -23.28
CA ALA A 22 -17.52 2.16 -23.21
C ALA A 22 -16.28 1.40 -22.72
N LEU A 23 -15.10 1.79 -23.20
CA LEU A 23 -13.83 1.17 -22.80
C LEU A 23 -13.53 1.40 -21.31
N TRP A 24 -13.90 2.57 -20.77
CA TRP A 24 -13.73 2.85 -19.34
C TRP A 24 -14.58 1.94 -18.46
N LYS A 25 -15.81 1.62 -18.88
CA LYS A 25 -16.69 0.71 -18.15
C LYS A 25 -16.12 -0.70 -18.07
N ASP A 26 -15.59 -1.22 -19.18
CA ASP A 26 -15.00 -2.55 -19.24
C ASP A 26 -13.72 -2.63 -18.39
N PHE A 27 -12.86 -1.61 -18.49
CA PHE A 27 -11.68 -1.49 -17.63
C PHE A 27 -12.04 -1.48 -16.15
N PHE A 28 -13.07 -0.73 -15.78
CA PHE A 28 -13.51 -0.62 -14.40
C PHE A 28 -13.97 -1.97 -13.84
N VAL A 29 -14.67 -2.77 -14.65
CA VAL A 29 -15.08 -4.13 -14.28
C VAL A 29 -13.86 -5.02 -14.08
N GLU A 30 -12.90 -5.03 -15.01
CA GLU A 30 -11.66 -5.81 -14.90
C GLU A 30 -10.85 -5.41 -13.66
N LEU A 31 -10.72 -4.11 -13.42
CA LEU A 31 -9.99 -3.56 -12.29
C LEU A 31 -10.66 -3.93 -10.96
N CYS A 32 -11.99 -3.80 -10.84
CA CYS A 32 -12.73 -4.25 -9.67
C CYS A 32 -12.54 -5.73 -9.39
N GLN A 33 -12.59 -6.58 -10.43
CA GLN A 33 -12.37 -8.01 -10.31
C GLN A 33 -10.95 -8.34 -9.83
N GLY A 34 -9.95 -7.68 -10.43
CA GLY A 34 -8.56 -7.78 -10.02
C GLY A 34 -8.34 -7.35 -8.58
N ILE A 35 -8.87 -6.19 -8.20
CA ILE A 35 -8.74 -5.65 -6.85
C ILE A 35 -9.38 -6.60 -5.83
N ASN A 36 -10.61 -7.04 -6.10
CA ASN A 36 -11.32 -7.95 -5.23
C ASN A 36 -10.56 -9.27 -5.05
N LYS A 37 -9.97 -9.80 -6.12
CA LYS A 37 -9.18 -11.03 -6.12
C LYS A 37 -7.90 -10.90 -5.27
N PHE A 38 -7.15 -9.82 -5.42
CA PHE A 38 -5.83 -9.67 -4.79
C PHE A 38 -5.83 -8.89 -3.46
N SER A 39 -6.94 -8.28 -3.05
CA SER A 39 -7.07 -7.50 -1.80
C SER A 39 -6.74 -8.26 -0.50
N ASN A 40 -6.67 -9.60 -0.54
CA ASN A 40 -6.27 -10.42 0.61
C ASN A 40 -4.77 -10.74 0.64
N GLU A 41 -4.01 -10.45 -0.42
CA GLU A 41 -2.58 -10.70 -0.46
C GLU A 41 -1.82 -9.63 0.35
N GLU A 42 -1.12 -10.02 1.41
CA GLU A 42 -0.47 -9.07 2.33
C GLU A 42 0.70 -8.31 1.69
N ARG A 43 1.44 -8.94 0.76
CA ARG A 43 2.63 -8.35 0.12
C ARG A 43 2.33 -7.16 -0.78
N CYS A 44 1.06 -6.88 -0.99
CA CYS A 44 0.64 -6.57 -2.33
C CYS A 44 0.78 -5.08 -2.66
N PHE A 45 0.99 -4.19 -1.66
CA PHE A 45 0.82 -2.75 -1.93
C PHE A 45 1.64 -1.75 -1.11
N LEU A 46 2.50 -2.16 -0.18
CA LEU A 46 3.05 -1.20 0.81
C LEU A 46 4.33 -0.49 0.37
N PHE A 47 5.01 -0.98 -0.67
CA PHE A 47 6.32 -0.45 -1.09
C PHE A 47 6.35 -0.17 -2.59
N THR A 48 5.30 0.44 -3.13
CA THR A 48 5.25 0.80 -4.55
C THR A 48 6.40 1.75 -4.93
N HIS A 49 6.92 2.53 -3.99
CA HIS A 49 8.10 3.37 -4.16
C HIS A 49 9.40 2.63 -4.49
N LYS A 50 9.46 1.31 -4.28
CA LYS A 50 10.59 0.45 -4.67
C LYS A 50 10.40 -0.21 -6.04
N LEU A 51 9.29 0.04 -6.73
CA LEU A 51 9.04 -0.48 -8.08
C LEU A 51 9.77 0.34 -9.16
N GLU A 52 10.09 -0.31 -10.27
CA GLU A 52 10.68 0.35 -11.44
C GLU A 52 9.74 1.44 -11.97
N ASN A 53 10.32 2.59 -12.39
CA ASN A 53 9.61 3.75 -12.93
C ASN A 53 8.57 4.37 -11.97
N TYR A 54 8.73 4.18 -10.65
CA TYR A 54 7.84 4.76 -9.65
C TYR A 54 7.64 6.27 -9.82
N GLU A 55 8.70 7.02 -10.16
CA GLU A 55 8.56 8.48 -10.32
C GLU A 55 7.60 8.87 -11.46
N GLU A 56 7.67 8.16 -12.58
CA GLU A 56 6.83 8.40 -13.75
C GLU A 56 5.39 7.92 -13.54
N ASP A 57 5.23 6.81 -12.82
CA ASP A 57 3.94 6.13 -12.66
C ASP A 57 3.35 6.28 -11.25
N TYR A 58 3.90 7.18 -10.42
CA TYR A 58 3.44 7.44 -9.05
C TYR A 58 1.92 7.61 -8.95
N PRO A 59 1.26 8.45 -9.79
CA PRO A 59 -0.18 8.67 -9.68
C PRO A 59 -0.98 7.37 -9.88
N PHE A 60 -0.48 6.48 -10.73
CA PHE A 60 -1.08 5.18 -10.96
C PHE A 60 -0.89 4.24 -9.77
N TYR A 61 0.33 4.14 -9.24
CA TYR A 61 0.61 3.30 -8.08
C TYR A 61 -0.18 3.70 -6.84
N HIS A 62 -0.29 5.01 -6.61
CA HIS A 62 -1.07 5.63 -5.54
C HIS A 62 -2.54 5.21 -5.59
N LEU A 63 -3.21 5.44 -6.73
CA LEU A 63 -4.66 5.15 -6.87
C LEU A 63 -4.96 3.65 -6.77
N ILE A 64 -4.10 2.81 -7.34
CA ILE A 64 -4.25 1.36 -7.23
C ILE A 64 -4.08 0.93 -5.78
N ASN A 65 -3.04 1.42 -5.07
CA ASN A 65 -2.84 1.09 -3.67
C ASN A 65 -4.04 1.49 -2.79
N ILE A 66 -4.53 2.72 -2.95
CA ILE A 66 -5.73 3.19 -2.23
C ILE A 66 -6.92 2.27 -2.48
N SER A 67 -7.13 1.86 -3.73
CA SER A 67 -8.25 0.98 -4.09
C SER A 67 -8.14 -0.40 -3.42
N PHE A 68 -6.92 -0.93 -3.29
CA PHE A 68 -6.67 -2.22 -2.65
C PHE A 68 -6.83 -2.18 -1.13
N LEU A 69 -6.14 -1.25 -0.46
CA LEU A 69 -6.25 -1.06 0.99
C LEU A 69 -7.70 -0.71 1.36
N GLY A 70 -8.37 0.11 0.55
CA GLY A 70 -9.77 0.49 0.72
C GLY A 70 -10.68 -0.72 0.66
N THR A 71 -10.55 -1.54 -0.37
CA THR A 71 -11.31 -2.78 -0.52
C THR A 71 -11.09 -3.72 0.67
N ARG A 72 -9.86 -3.82 1.17
CA ARG A 72 -9.54 -4.68 2.32
C ARG A 72 -10.21 -4.20 3.61
N ILE A 73 -10.13 -2.91 3.91
CA ILE A 73 -10.82 -2.31 5.06
C ILE A 73 -12.33 -2.48 4.93
N ALA A 74 -12.88 -2.18 3.75
CA ALA A 74 -14.31 -2.28 3.48
C ALA A 74 -14.85 -3.71 3.60
N LYS A 75 -14.08 -4.72 3.19
CA LYS A 75 -14.41 -6.13 3.41
C LYS A 75 -14.49 -6.48 4.89
N GLU A 76 -13.51 -6.03 5.69
CA GLU A 76 -13.54 -6.23 7.14
C GLU A 76 -14.73 -5.49 7.79
N MET A 77 -15.13 -4.35 7.23
CA MET A 77 -16.35 -3.63 7.64
C MET A 77 -17.65 -4.28 7.15
N GLY A 78 -17.58 -5.36 6.37
CA GLY A 78 -18.74 -6.10 5.87
C GLY A 78 -19.45 -5.46 4.67
N PHE A 79 -18.74 -4.68 3.84
CA PHE A 79 -19.34 -4.09 2.63
C PHE A 79 -19.79 -5.16 1.64
N SER A 80 -20.96 -4.95 1.02
CA SER A 80 -21.45 -5.80 -0.07
C SER A 80 -20.61 -5.61 -1.33
N GLU A 81 -20.67 -6.57 -2.27
CA GLU A 81 -19.95 -6.45 -3.54
C GLU A 81 -20.30 -5.16 -4.32
N ALA A 82 -21.55 -4.71 -4.25
CA ALA A 82 -21.97 -3.46 -4.87
C ALA A 82 -21.29 -2.24 -4.23
N ARG A 83 -21.21 -2.19 -2.89
CA ARG A 83 -20.49 -1.13 -2.17
C ARG A 83 -18.98 -1.19 -2.41
N LEU A 84 -18.40 -2.39 -2.52
CA LEU A 84 -16.98 -2.56 -2.86
C LEU A 84 -16.67 -2.00 -4.26
N LYS A 85 -17.53 -2.29 -5.25
CA LYS A 85 -17.40 -1.69 -6.58
C LYS A 85 -17.51 -0.16 -6.50
N ASN A 86 -18.49 0.37 -5.78
CA ASN A 86 -18.63 1.81 -5.59
C ASN A 86 -17.38 2.45 -4.97
N LEU A 87 -16.83 1.84 -3.91
CA LEU A 87 -15.60 2.27 -3.26
C LEU A 87 -14.42 2.29 -4.23
N VAL A 88 -14.21 1.22 -5.01
CA VAL A 88 -13.11 1.17 -5.99
C VAL A 88 -13.23 2.30 -7.03
N ALA A 89 -14.44 2.62 -7.50
CA ALA A 89 -14.64 3.78 -8.36
C ALA A 89 -14.30 5.08 -7.64
N MET A 90 -14.80 5.27 -6.42
CA MET A 90 -14.45 6.44 -5.61
C MET A 90 -12.93 6.57 -5.45
N CYS A 91 -12.20 5.49 -5.14
CA CYS A 91 -10.74 5.50 -5.03
C CYS A 91 -10.05 5.94 -6.33
N LEU A 92 -10.52 5.49 -7.50
CA LEU A 92 -9.87 5.84 -8.77
C LEU A 92 -10.11 7.29 -9.20
N PHE A 93 -11.23 7.87 -8.80
CA PHE A 93 -11.63 9.21 -9.22
C PHE A 93 -11.58 10.25 -8.09
N HIS A 94 -11.08 9.89 -6.90
CA HIS A 94 -10.94 10.84 -5.80
C HIS A 94 -9.94 11.95 -6.15
N ASP A 95 -8.85 11.60 -6.86
CA ASP A 95 -7.92 12.56 -7.43
C ASP A 95 -8.24 12.80 -8.91
N LYS A 96 -9.14 13.76 -9.13
CA LYS A 96 -9.68 14.13 -10.45
C LYS A 96 -8.62 14.66 -11.43
N ASN A 97 -7.41 14.94 -10.98
CA ASN A 97 -6.36 15.51 -11.83
C ASN A 97 -5.42 14.44 -12.43
N ILE A 98 -5.52 13.19 -11.97
CA ILE A 98 -4.55 12.15 -12.37
C ILE A 98 -4.89 11.53 -13.73
N PHE A 99 -6.17 11.26 -13.99
CA PHE A 99 -6.64 10.72 -15.26
C PHE A 99 -7.67 11.70 -15.79
N ASP A 100 -7.43 12.29 -16.97
CA ASP A 100 -8.32 13.22 -17.68
C ASP A 100 -9.62 12.51 -18.10
N VAL A 101 -10.41 12.13 -17.09
CA VAL A 101 -11.62 11.32 -17.20
C VAL A 101 -12.77 12.24 -17.58
N PRO A 102 -13.53 11.92 -18.64
CA PRO A 102 -14.68 12.72 -19.03
C PRO A 102 -15.66 12.93 -17.85
N ALA A 103 -16.09 14.17 -17.62
CA ALA A 103 -16.90 14.54 -16.47
C ALA A 103 -18.25 13.78 -16.43
N GLU A 104 -18.83 13.50 -17.60
CA GLU A 104 -20.06 12.73 -17.77
C GLU A 104 -19.90 11.28 -17.29
N LEU A 105 -18.68 10.75 -17.39
CA LEU A 105 -18.35 9.41 -16.93
C LEU A 105 -18.12 9.39 -15.42
N SER A 106 -17.42 10.39 -14.87
CA SER A 106 -17.16 10.47 -13.42
C SER A 106 -18.45 10.44 -12.59
N ALA A 107 -19.48 11.19 -13.02
CA ALA A 107 -20.76 11.26 -12.33
C ALA A 107 -21.64 9.99 -12.47
N SER A 108 -21.32 9.09 -13.40
CA SER A 108 -22.10 7.87 -13.65
C SER A 108 -21.44 6.60 -13.12
N LEU A 109 -20.17 6.66 -12.70
CA LEU A 109 -19.40 5.49 -12.25
C LEU A 109 -19.52 5.18 -10.76
N TYR A 110 -19.86 6.17 -9.92
CA TYR A 110 -20.07 5.96 -8.49
C TYR A 110 -21.08 6.92 -7.90
N GLU A 111 -21.65 6.53 -6.76
CA GLU A 111 -22.42 7.37 -5.87
C GLU A 111 -21.58 7.73 -4.65
N PHE A 112 -21.70 8.96 -4.15
CA PHE A 112 -20.96 9.35 -2.95
C PHE A 112 -21.44 8.52 -1.74
N ASP A 113 -20.50 7.78 -1.12
CA ASP A 113 -20.71 7.05 0.12
C ASP A 113 -19.79 7.58 1.22
N LYS A 114 -20.36 8.11 2.30
CA LYS A 114 -19.59 8.76 3.37
C LYS A 114 -18.60 7.81 4.04
N GLU A 115 -18.98 6.56 4.32
CA GLU A 115 -18.04 5.59 4.92
C GLU A 115 -16.88 5.28 3.95
N SER A 116 -17.16 5.19 2.63
CA SER A 116 -16.12 5.02 1.61
C SER A 116 -15.17 6.21 1.53
N ASP A 117 -15.68 7.44 1.61
CA ASP A 117 -14.88 8.67 1.67
C ASP A 117 -13.98 8.71 2.91
N ASP A 118 -14.52 8.35 4.09
CA ASP A 118 -13.74 8.27 5.33
C ASP A 118 -12.62 7.20 5.21
N ILE A 119 -12.88 6.05 4.55
CA ILE A 119 -11.87 5.02 4.26
C ILE A 119 -10.78 5.56 3.34
N ILE A 120 -11.15 6.22 2.24
CA ILE A 120 -10.21 6.77 1.25
C ILE A 120 -9.27 7.76 1.93
N LYS A 121 -9.78 8.69 2.72
CA LYS A 121 -8.95 9.71 3.38
C LYS A 121 -7.92 9.12 4.35
N VAL A 122 -8.30 8.11 5.14
CA VAL A 122 -7.36 7.43 6.05
C VAL A 122 -6.23 6.77 5.26
N ILE A 123 -6.56 6.11 4.15
CA ILE A 123 -5.58 5.40 3.34
C ILE A 123 -4.72 6.37 2.53
N ASP A 124 -5.29 7.46 2.04
CA ASP A 124 -4.56 8.49 1.31
C ASP A 124 -3.43 9.09 2.15
N VAL A 125 -3.74 9.46 3.41
CA VAL A 125 -2.73 9.88 4.39
C VAL A 125 -1.67 8.80 4.59
N PHE A 126 -2.10 7.56 4.83
CA PHE A 126 -1.17 6.44 5.05
C PHE A 126 -0.24 6.21 3.84
N ASP A 127 -0.80 6.09 2.64
CA ASP A 127 -0.07 5.82 1.39
C ASP A 127 0.92 6.93 1.08
N SER A 128 0.52 8.20 1.22
CA SER A 128 1.40 9.35 0.97
C SER A 128 2.66 9.40 1.85
N ILE A 129 2.68 8.60 2.92
CA ILE A 129 3.80 8.52 3.85
C ILE A 129 4.63 7.27 3.63
N ILE A 130 4.00 6.11 3.40
CA ILE A 130 4.74 4.87 3.10
C ILE A 130 5.29 4.83 1.66
N ASN A 131 4.64 5.57 0.75
CA ASN A 131 4.96 5.70 -0.66
C ASN A 131 4.89 7.20 -1.01
N PRO A 132 5.92 7.99 -0.66
CA PRO A 132 5.89 9.43 -0.83
C PRO A 132 5.91 9.83 -2.30
N PRO A 133 5.27 10.95 -2.65
CA PRO A 133 5.42 11.53 -3.98
C PRO A 133 6.89 11.73 -4.36
N PRO A 134 7.27 11.62 -5.65
CA PRO A 134 8.67 11.72 -6.10
C PRO A 134 9.40 13.01 -5.71
N TYR A 135 8.65 14.10 -5.54
CA TYR A 135 9.19 15.38 -5.09
C TYR A 135 9.51 15.41 -3.57
N ARG A 136 9.02 14.42 -2.80
CA ARG A 136 9.29 14.22 -1.37
C ARG A 136 10.24 13.03 -1.19
N LYS A 137 11.52 13.21 -1.56
CA LYS A 137 12.55 12.16 -1.68
C LYS A 137 12.98 11.44 -0.39
N PHE A 138 12.41 11.78 0.75
CA PHE A 138 12.78 11.20 2.04
C PHE A 138 11.53 10.68 2.74
N ALA A 139 10.98 9.55 2.29
CA ALA A 139 10.22 8.69 3.18
C ALA A 139 11.04 7.49 3.57
N VAL A 140 10.79 7.08 4.79
CA VAL A 140 11.69 6.31 5.61
C VAL A 140 10.81 5.61 6.61
N PRO A 141 11.15 4.38 7.04
CA PRO A 141 10.26 3.58 7.87
C PRO A 141 9.78 4.27 9.16
N TRP A 142 10.55 5.23 9.70
CA TRP A 142 10.09 6.00 10.87
C TRP A 142 8.90 6.91 10.56
N MET A 143 8.73 7.38 9.33
CA MET A 143 7.57 8.20 8.95
C MET A 143 6.29 7.38 8.97
N ALA A 144 6.34 6.06 8.80
CA ALA A 144 5.15 5.23 9.01
C ALA A 144 4.61 5.37 10.46
N SER A 145 5.48 5.57 11.46
CA SER A 145 5.01 5.84 12.82
C SER A 145 4.34 7.22 12.96
N GLU A 146 4.79 8.22 12.20
CA GLU A 146 4.17 9.54 12.14
C GLU A 146 2.81 9.47 11.44
N ALA A 147 2.70 8.76 10.32
CA ALA A 147 1.42 8.51 9.63
C ALA A 147 0.36 7.92 10.56
N LEU A 148 0.76 6.87 11.30
CA LEU A 148 -0.13 6.19 12.21
C LEU A 148 -0.53 7.11 13.38
N LYS A 149 0.38 7.98 13.82
CA LYS A 149 0.08 9.00 14.84
C LYS A 149 -0.93 10.02 14.32
N ASP A 150 -0.72 10.57 13.13
CA ASP A 150 -1.63 11.54 12.51
C ASP A 150 -3.05 10.95 12.34
N ILE A 151 -3.14 9.69 11.90
CA ILE A 151 -4.42 8.96 11.75
C ILE A 151 -5.12 8.79 13.11
N VAL A 152 -4.37 8.49 14.18
CA VAL A 152 -4.94 8.34 15.53
C VAL A 152 -5.37 9.68 16.11
N GLU A 153 -4.59 10.73 15.93
CA GLU A 153 -4.90 12.08 16.42
C GLU A 153 -6.15 12.67 15.74
N ALA A 154 -6.35 12.39 14.45
CA ALA A 154 -7.52 12.82 13.70
C ALA A 154 -8.78 11.96 13.93
N ARG A 155 -8.71 10.91 14.77
CA ARG A 155 -9.81 9.98 15.04
C ARG A 155 -10.93 10.64 15.83
N GLY A 156 -12.15 10.58 15.30
CA GLY A 156 -13.34 11.17 15.93
C GLY A 156 -13.64 12.60 15.45
N ASP A 157 -12.63 13.28 14.91
CA ASP A 157 -12.76 14.64 14.35
C ASP A 157 -12.89 14.60 12.82
N ILE A 158 -11.87 14.06 12.15
CA ILE A 158 -11.82 13.97 10.68
C ILE A 158 -12.23 12.57 10.22
N PHE A 159 -11.81 11.54 10.95
CA PHE A 159 -12.03 10.15 10.58
C PHE A 159 -13.03 9.46 11.50
N SER A 160 -13.92 8.66 10.92
CA SER A 160 -14.81 7.79 11.69
C SER A 160 -13.99 6.84 12.60
N PRO A 161 -14.28 6.78 13.92
CA PRO A 161 -13.59 5.88 14.84
C PRO A 161 -13.61 4.42 14.37
N LYS A 162 -14.75 3.97 13.82
CA LYS A 162 -14.93 2.63 13.25
C LYS A 162 -13.97 2.37 12.10
N VAL A 163 -13.76 3.33 11.21
CA VAL A 163 -12.83 3.20 10.08
C VAL A 163 -11.39 3.11 10.58
N VAL A 164 -11.00 3.98 11.50
CA VAL A 164 -9.64 3.96 12.09
C VAL A 164 -9.36 2.64 12.82
N GLU A 165 -10.31 2.16 13.63
CA GLU A 165 -10.17 0.87 14.32
C GLU A 165 -10.04 -0.30 13.33
N THR A 166 -10.82 -0.31 12.26
CA THR A 166 -10.72 -1.35 11.23
C THR A 166 -9.41 -1.24 10.45
N PHE A 167 -8.94 -0.03 10.16
CA PHE A 167 -7.64 0.21 9.53
C PHE A 167 -6.51 -0.47 10.31
N PHE A 168 -6.42 -0.23 11.63
CA PHE A 168 -5.38 -0.86 12.47
C PHE A 168 -5.51 -2.38 12.60
N LYS A 169 -6.72 -2.94 12.40
CA LYS A 169 -6.95 -4.40 12.38
C LYS A 169 -6.53 -5.06 11.06
N THR A 170 -6.58 -4.32 9.96
CA THR A 170 -6.48 -4.88 8.61
C THR A 170 -5.15 -4.57 7.94
N VAL A 171 -4.59 -3.39 8.19
CA VAL A 171 -3.36 -2.89 7.56
C VAL A 171 -2.17 -3.19 8.45
N THR A 172 -1.14 -3.78 7.85
CA THR A 172 0.20 -3.94 8.44
C THR A 172 1.16 -3.00 7.72
N VAL A 173 2.22 -2.55 8.39
CA VAL A 173 3.28 -1.74 7.75
C VAL A 173 4.35 -2.65 7.14
N TYR A 174 4.56 -3.84 7.72
CA TYR A 174 5.57 -4.80 7.30
C TYR A 174 4.96 -6.20 7.15
N PRO A 175 4.42 -6.56 5.98
CA PRO A 175 3.88 -7.88 5.68
C PRO A 175 4.89 -9.01 5.81
N VAL A 176 4.38 -10.23 5.92
CA VAL A 176 5.24 -11.43 5.79
C VAL A 176 5.90 -11.45 4.41
N GLY A 177 7.20 -11.74 4.40
CA GLY A 177 8.05 -11.77 3.21
C GLY A 177 8.77 -10.45 2.93
N THR A 178 8.44 -9.35 3.60
CA THR A 178 9.14 -8.07 3.43
C THR A 178 10.60 -8.19 3.88
N TRP A 179 11.51 -7.76 3.02
CA TRP A 179 12.93 -7.64 3.35
C TRP A 179 13.21 -6.30 4.02
N VAL A 180 13.98 -6.33 5.09
CA VAL A 180 14.29 -5.15 5.90
C VAL A 180 15.75 -5.12 6.29
N LEU A 181 16.30 -3.91 6.31
CA LEU A 181 17.55 -3.55 6.95
C LEU A 181 17.24 -3.01 8.34
N LEU A 182 17.90 -3.53 9.36
CA LEU A 182 17.77 -3.04 10.74
C LEU A 182 18.79 -1.94 11.03
N THR A 183 18.57 -1.18 12.11
CA THR A 183 19.46 -0.09 12.54
C THR A 183 20.86 -0.55 12.90
N ASN A 184 21.05 -1.83 13.22
CA ASN A 184 22.34 -2.45 13.45
C ASN A 184 22.94 -3.11 12.20
N ASN A 185 22.43 -2.75 11.01
CA ASN A 185 22.91 -3.21 9.71
C ASN A 185 22.70 -4.70 9.39
N LEU A 186 21.93 -5.42 10.23
CA LEU A 186 21.46 -6.76 9.91
C LEU A 186 20.36 -6.71 8.84
N ILE A 187 20.39 -7.69 7.94
CA ILE A 187 19.37 -7.91 6.92
C ILE A 187 18.52 -9.11 7.34
N GLY A 188 17.21 -8.97 7.22
CA GLY A 188 16.29 -10.06 7.49
C GLY A 188 14.97 -9.96 6.73
N GLN A 189 14.20 -11.03 6.81
CA GLN A 189 12.87 -11.13 6.21
C GLN A 189 11.81 -11.24 7.30
N VAL A 190 10.73 -10.46 7.18
CA VAL A 190 9.58 -10.56 8.07
C VAL A 190 8.94 -11.94 7.93
N LYS A 191 8.83 -12.67 9.05
CA LYS A 191 8.17 -13.98 9.12
C LYS A 191 6.80 -13.93 9.77
N LYS A 192 6.57 -12.93 10.63
CA LYS A 192 5.30 -12.79 11.34
C LYS A 192 5.00 -11.33 11.68
N VAL A 193 3.76 -10.94 11.47
CA VAL A 193 3.22 -9.64 11.90
C VAL A 193 2.73 -9.74 13.35
N ASN A 194 3.08 -8.76 14.17
CA ASN A 194 2.54 -8.60 15.51
C ASN A 194 1.31 -7.68 15.46
N ARG A 195 0.09 -8.25 15.56
CA ARG A 195 -1.17 -7.49 15.37
C ARG A 195 -1.34 -6.30 16.30
N ASN A 196 -0.82 -6.37 17.53
CA ASN A 196 -0.89 -5.26 18.50
C ASN A 196 0.29 -4.28 18.36
N PHE A 197 1.31 -4.63 17.57
CA PHE A 197 2.53 -3.85 17.37
C PHE A 197 2.91 -3.87 15.88
N ILE A 198 2.08 -3.25 15.03
CA ILE A 198 2.20 -3.34 13.56
C ILE A 198 3.53 -2.82 12.99
N LEU A 199 4.27 -2.02 13.77
CA LEU A 199 5.61 -1.52 13.44
C LEU A 199 6.75 -2.44 13.92
N ARG A 200 6.44 -3.49 14.67
CA ARG A 200 7.43 -4.34 15.36
C ARG A 200 7.20 -5.82 15.01
N PRO A 201 7.47 -6.26 13.77
CA PRO A 201 7.29 -7.66 13.35
C PRO A 201 8.35 -8.61 13.93
N GLN A 202 8.15 -9.92 13.72
CA GLN A 202 9.21 -10.92 13.88
C GLN A 202 9.96 -11.13 12.56
N ILE A 203 11.29 -11.10 12.63
CA ILE A 203 12.20 -11.06 11.48
C ILE A 203 13.18 -12.22 11.61
N GLU A 204 13.32 -13.00 10.53
CA GLU A 204 14.44 -13.93 10.39
C GLU A 204 15.63 -13.18 9.81
N ILE A 205 16.68 -13.04 10.61
CA ILE A 205 17.96 -12.47 10.20
C ILE A 205 18.68 -13.50 9.33
N VAL A 206 19.23 -13.07 8.20
CA VAL A 206 19.91 -13.95 7.24
C VAL A 206 21.31 -13.45 6.85
N GLY A 207 21.67 -12.22 7.23
CA GLY A 207 22.96 -11.66 6.88
C GLY A 207 23.19 -10.25 7.40
N HIS A 208 24.28 -9.65 6.95
CA HIS A 208 24.68 -8.28 7.28
C HIS A 208 24.86 -7.47 5.99
N MET A 209 24.68 -6.14 6.06
CA MET A 209 24.78 -5.28 4.87
C MET A 209 26.16 -5.26 4.21
N GLU A 210 27.20 -5.65 4.95
CA GLU A 210 28.59 -5.76 4.48
C GLU A 210 28.90 -7.14 3.88
N GLY A 211 27.89 -7.99 3.68
CA GLY A 211 28.03 -9.31 3.06
C GLY A 211 28.38 -10.44 4.01
N TYR A 212 28.56 -10.18 5.31
CA TYR A 212 28.92 -11.24 6.26
C TYR A 212 27.83 -12.31 6.37
N SER A 213 28.29 -13.57 6.35
CA SER A 213 27.44 -14.72 6.63
C SER A 213 27.00 -14.70 8.09
N VAL A 214 25.69 -14.84 8.32
CA VAL A 214 25.08 -14.93 9.63
C VAL A 214 24.28 -16.23 9.68
N GLN A 215 24.46 -17.02 10.75
CA GLN A 215 23.61 -18.17 10.98
C GLN A 215 22.17 -17.69 11.19
N PRO A 216 21.16 -18.15 10.42
CA PRO A 216 19.84 -17.58 10.51
C PRO A 216 19.18 -17.73 11.88
N TYR A 217 18.58 -16.66 12.39
CA TYR A 217 17.84 -16.67 13.65
C TYR A 217 16.68 -15.67 13.62
N VAL A 218 15.67 -15.90 14.46
CA VAL A 218 14.49 -15.04 14.54
C VAL A 218 14.61 -14.04 15.67
N VAL A 219 14.35 -12.77 15.36
CA VAL A 219 14.25 -11.65 16.30
C VAL A 219 12.82 -11.16 16.33
N ASP A 220 12.26 -10.95 17.52
CA ASP A 220 10.94 -10.35 17.72
C ASP A 220 11.10 -8.90 18.12
N LEU A 221 10.88 -7.96 17.19
CA LEU A 221 11.08 -6.53 17.45
C LEU A 221 10.11 -5.96 18.50
N SER A 222 9.05 -6.68 18.87
CA SER A 222 8.17 -6.27 19.97
C SER A 222 8.82 -6.46 21.35
N LYS A 223 9.88 -7.27 21.43
CA LYS A 223 10.66 -7.53 22.64
C LYS A 223 11.97 -6.74 22.68
N GLU A 224 12.32 -6.07 21.58
CA GLU A 224 13.53 -5.26 21.45
C GLU A 224 13.22 -3.77 21.65
N GLN A 225 14.01 -3.05 22.44
CA GLN A 225 13.77 -1.63 22.69
C GLN A 225 14.47 -0.71 21.67
N VAL A 226 15.71 -1.06 21.31
CA VAL A 226 16.61 -0.18 20.53
C VAL A 226 16.70 -0.56 19.05
N LEU A 227 16.36 -1.80 18.71
CA LEU A 227 16.44 -2.31 17.35
C LEU A 227 15.19 -1.90 16.57
N ASN A 228 15.40 -1.19 15.46
CA ASN A 228 14.31 -0.70 14.61
C ASN A 228 14.58 -1.08 13.15
N ILE A 229 13.52 -1.09 12.34
CA ILE A 229 13.63 -1.19 10.88
C ILE A 229 14.15 0.14 10.37
N LYS A 230 15.35 0.12 9.77
CA LYS A 230 16.01 1.27 9.16
C LYS A 230 15.51 1.51 7.74
N GLU A 231 15.33 0.45 6.96
CA GLU A 231 14.94 0.53 5.55
C GLU A 231 14.22 -0.76 5.10
N ILE A 232 13.32 -0.65 4.13
CA ILE A 232 12.79 -1.78 3.36
C ILE A 232 13.68 -2.02 2.14
N LEU A 233 14.03 -3.27 1.89
CA LEU A 233 14.88 -3.66 0.76
C LEU A 233 14.05 -4.37 -0.32
N SER A 234 14.37 -4.13 -1.58
CA SER A 234 13.95 -4.96 -2.71
C SER A 234 14.77 -6.26 -2.73
N GLU A 235 14.26 -7.29 -3.41
CA GLU A 235 14.98 -8.56 -3.58
C GLU A 235 16.35 -8.36 -4.23
N LYS A 236 16.44 -7.46 -5.22
CA LYS A 236 17.70 -7.10 -5.88
C LYS A 236 18.70 -6.46 -4.91
N GLU A 237 18.27 -5.51 -4.07
CA GLU A 237 19.13 -4.90 -3.04
C GLU A 237 19.63 -5.93 -2.02
N VAL A 238 18.79 -6.91 -1.66
CA VAL A 238 19.18 -8.02 -0.78
C VAL A 238 20.24 -8.89 -1.45
N GLU A 239 20.02 -9.29 -2.71
CA GLU A 239 20.99 -10.08 -3.46
C GLU A 239 22.34 -9.36 -3.58
N GLU A 240 22.34 -8.07 -3.92
CA GLU A 240 23.56 -7.28 -4.06
C GLU A 240 24.33 -7.16 -2.74
N LYS A 241 23.62 -6.91 -1.63
CA LYS A 241 24.23 -6.74 -0.30
C LYS A 241 24.73 -8.05 0.29
N LEU A 242 24.04 -9.16 0.05
CA LEU A 242 24.43 -10.48 0.55
C LEU A 242 25.50 -11.15 -0.34
N ARG A 243 25.69 -10.72 -1.59
CA ARG A 243 26.73 -11.22 -2.50
C ARG A 243 28.13 -10.62 -2.28
N LEU A 244 28.33 -9.70 -1.33
CA LEU A 244 29.64 -9.08 -1.04
C LEU A 244 30.67 -10.02 -0.35
N CYS A 245 30.63 -11.33 -0.66
CA CYS A 245 31.60 -12.34 -0.24
C CYS A 245 32.50 -12.76 -1.40
#